data_AF-A0A975GI17-F1
#
_entry.id   AF-A0A975GI17-F1
#
_cell.length_a   1.000
_cell.length_b   1.000
_cell.length_c   1.000
_cell.angle_alpha   90.00
_cell.angle_beta   90.00
_cell.angle_gamma   90.00
#
_symmetry.space_group_name_H-M   'P 1'
#
loop_
_entity.id
_entity.type
_entity.pdbx_description
1 polymer ?
#
loop_
_entity_poly.entity_id
_entity_poly.type
_entity_poly.pdbx_seq_one_letter_code
_entity_poly.pdbx_strand_id
1 'polypeptide(L)'
;MIQNIHEKIFTDLHISKDQLLSDMALLLARQQLSEYSMEVDYYEKKYGKDFQEFDKMFRSLKASYEMENDWMSWKFAAETREYWQNIVGNIKNDY
;
A
#
# COMPACT_ATOMS: atom_id res chain seq x y z
N MET A 1 -5.58 -22.78 -37.71
CA MET A 1 -5.82 -22.88 -36.25
C MET A 1 -5.01 -21.77 -35.61
N ILE A 2 -5.64 -20.68 -35.18
CA ILE A 2 -4.90 -19.58 -34.53
C ILE A 2 -4.61 -20.06 -33.12
N GLN A 3 -3.38 -20.50 -32.88
CA GLN A 3 -2.92 -20.80 -31.54
C GLN A 3 -3.01 -19.51 -30.73
N ASN A 4 -3.73 -19.53 -29.62
CA ASN A 4 -3.97 -18.36 -28.80
C ASN A 4 -2.61 -17.84 -28.30
N ILE A 5 -2.21 -16.64 -28.73
CA ILE A 5 -0.88 -16.07 -28.45
C ILE A 5 -0.59 -16.08 -26.93
N HIS A 6 -1.62 -15.87 -26.12
CA HIS A 6 -1.53 -15.94 -24.66
C HIS A 6 -1.12 -17.32 -24.15
N GLU A 7 -1.69 -18.40 -24.69
CA GLU A 7 -1.37 -19.78 -24.28
C GLU A 7 0.07 -20.15 -24.65
N LYS A 8 0.54 -19.71 -25.81
CA LYS A 8 1.93 -19.89 -26.22
C LYS A 8 2.88 -19.14 -25.27
N ILE A 9 2.60 -17.87 -24.98
CA ILE A 9 3.42 -17.06 -24.08
C ILE A 9 3.48 -17.67 -22.68
N PHE A 10 2.34 -18.13 -22.13
CA PHE A 10 2.32 -18.77 -20.80
C PHE A 10 3.11 -20.08 -20.77
N THR A 11 3.05 -20.86 -21.86
CA THR A 11 3.86 -22.07 -22.02
C THR A 11 5.35 -21.74 -22.08
N ASP A 12 5.75 -20.77 -22.92
CA ASP A 12 7.15 -20.36 -23.08
C ASP A 12 7.73 -19.79 -21.76
N LEU A 13 6.91 -19.08 -20.99
CA LEU A 13 7.27 -18.52 -19.69
C LEU A 13 7.18 -19.53 -18.53
N HIS A 14 6.67 -20.74 -18.75
CA HIS A 14 6.46 -21.76 -17.72
C HIS A 14 5.60 -21.26 -16.53
N ILE A 15 4.63 -20.38 -16.80
CA ILE A 15 3.72 -19.83 -15.79
C ILE A 15 2.29 -20.27 -16.04
N SER A 16 1.55 -20.55 -14.97
CA SER A 16 0.10 -20.72 -15.07
C SER A 16 -0.60 -19.36 -15.12
N LYS A 17 -1.80 -19.33 -15.69
CA LYS A 17 -2.64 -18.13 -15.67
C LYS A 17 -2.92 -17.66 -14.24
N ASP A 18 -3.19 -18.59 -13.33
CA ASP A 18 -3.49 -18.28 -11.93
C ASP A 18 -2.27 -17.71 -11.22
N GLN A 19 -1.07 -18.26 -11.47
CA GLN A 19 0.19 -17.71 -10.96
C GLN A 19 0.38 -16.28 -11.45
N LEU A 20 0.17 -16.02 -12.75
CA LEU A 20 0.31 -14.67 -13.31
C LEU A 20 -0.69 -13.68 -12.70
N LEU A 21 -1.94 -14.10 -12.50
CA LEU A 21 -2.96 -13.24 -11.90
C LEU A 21 -2.62 -12.89 -10.45
N SER A 22 -2.17 -13.87 -9.68
CA SER A 22 -1.76 -13.68 -8.29
C SER A 22 -0.49 -12.82 -8.17
N ASP A 23 0.49 -13.00 -9.07
CA ASP A 23 1.68 -12.14 -9.14
C ASP A 23 1.33 -10.70 -9.51
N MET A 24 0.40 -10.49 -10.46
CA MET A 24 -0.09 -9.17 -10.82
C MET A 24 -0.85 -8.51 -9.67
N ALA A 25 -1.72 -9.25 -8.98
CA ALA A 25 -2.43 -8.76 -7.80
C ALA A 25 -1.45 -8.33 -6.70
N LEU A 26 -0.42 -9.15 -6.45
CA LEU A 26 0.63 -8.87 -5.47
C LEU A 26 1.44 -7.62 -5.85
N LEU A 27 1.78 -7.47 -7.14
CA LEU A 27 2.50 -6.29 -7.64
C LEU A 27 1.71 -5.01 -7.42
N LEU A 28 0.42 -5.02 -7.78
CA LEU A 28 -0.47 -3.86 -7.61
C LEU A 28 -0.65 -3.51 -6.12
N ALA A 29 -0.87 -4.51 -5.27
CA ALA A 29 -1.01 -4.30 -3.83
C ALA A 29 0.28 -3.74 -3.21
N ARG A 30 1.46 -4.21 -3.64
CA ARG A 30 2.76 -3.69 -3.20
C ARG A 30 3.01 -2.26 -3.67
N GLN A 31 2.60 -1.92 -4.89
CA GLN A 31 2.71 -0.55 -5.40
C GLN A 31 1.92 0.42 -4.51
N GLN A 32 0.68 0.07 -4.19
CA GLN A 32 -0.17 0.86 -3.30
C GLN A 32 0.42 0.95 -1.88
N LEU A 33 0.86 -0.18 -1.31
CA LEU A 33 1.52 -0.19 -0.01
C LEU A 33 2.76 0.72 0.01
N SER A 34 3.57 0.69 -1.05
CA SER A 34 4.77 1.53 -1.17
C SER A 34 4.42 3.01 -1.23
N GLU A 35 3.37 3.39 -1.95
CA GLU A 35 2.92 4.78 -2.07
C GLU A 35 2.53 5.36 -0.71
N TYR A 36 1.64 4.69 0.01
CA TYR A 36 1.20 5.14 1.34
C TYR A 36 2.29 5.02 2.41
N SER A 37 3.24 4.10 2.26
CA SER A 37 4.41 4.05 3.14
C SER A 37 5.29 5.29 2.97
N MET A 38 5.52 5.75 1.73
CA MET A 38 6.27 6.98 1.48
C MET A 38 5.56 8.22 2.04
N GLU A 39 4.23 8.26 1.96
CA GLU A 39 3.45 9.36 2.53
C GLU A 39 3.51 9.37 4.06
N VAL A 40 3.41 8.21 4.71
CA VAL A 40 3.64 8.10 6.15
C VAL A 40 5.06 8.53 6.52
N ASP A 41 6.08 8.04 5.83
CA ASP A 41 7.47 8.42 6.07
C ASP A 41 7.70 9.93 5.91
N TYR A 42 7.02 10.57 4.96
CA TYR A 42 7.09 12.02 4.77
C TYR A 42 6.61 12.76 6.02
N TYR A 43 5.46 12.38 6.58
CA TYR A 43 4.93 13.02 7.78
C TYR A 43 5.73 12.68 9.04
N GLU A 44 6.21 11.43 9.17
CA GLU A 44 7.11 11.03 10.25
C GLU A 44 8.37 11.90 10.27
N LYS A 45 8.93 12.20 9.09
CA LYS A 45 10.06 13.14 8.94
C LYS A 45 9.66 14.58 9.21
N LYS A 46 8.49 15.04 8.75
CA LYS A 46 8.00 16.41 8.96
C LYS A 46 7.85 16.73 10.45
N TYR A 47 7.36 15.78 11.25
CA TYR A 47 7.05 15.99 12.66
C TYR A 47 8.06 15.39 13.64
N GLY A 48 8.93 14.47 13.19
CA GLY A 48 9.94 13.81 14.03
C GLY A 48 9.32 12.88 15.08
N LYS A 49 8.26 12.17 14.71
CA LYS A 49 7.50 11.22 15.55
C LYS A 49 6.66 10.31 14.68
N ASP A 50 6.20 9.20 15.24
CA ASP A 50 5.23 8.35 14.55
C ASP A 50 3.81 8.96 14.57
N PHE A 51 2.90 8.38 13.78
CA PHE A 51 1.53 8.87 13.69
C PHE A 51 0.78 8.81 15.04
N GLN A 52 1.03 7.80 15.87
CA GLN A 52 0.31 7.63 17.14
C GLN A 52 0.73 8.70 18.16
N GLU A 53 2.02 8.99 18.22
CA GLU A 53 2.57 10.10 19.00
C GLU A 53 2.03 11.45 18.51
N PHE A 54 1.97 11.63 17.18
CA PHE A 54 1.43 12.83 16.57
C PHE A 54 -0.08 13.01 16.84
N ASP A 55 -0.90 11.96 16.72
CA ASP A 55 -2.35 12.00 16.98
C ASP A 55 -2.65 12.40 18.44
N LYS A 56 -1.91 11.84 19.40
CA LYS A 56 -2.04 12.22 20.83
C LYS A 56 -1.71 13.69 21.04
N MET A 57 -0.60 14.15 20.45
CA MET A 57 -0.18 15.55 20.51
C MET A 57 -1.23 16.46 19.88
N PHE A 58 -1.69 16.16 18.66
CA PHE A 58 -2.70 16.91 17.92
C PHE A 58 -4.00 17.11 18.73
N ARG A 59 -4.50 16.04 19.37
CA ARG A 59 -5.72 16.10 20.21
C ARG A 59 -5.59 16.98 21.46
N SER A 60 -4.36 17.23 21.91
CA SER A 60 -4.07 17.94 23.15
C SER A 60 -3.80 19.44 22.97
N LEU A 61 -3.72 19.92 21.72
CA LEU A 61 -3.35 21.30 21.40
C LEU A 61 -4.37 21.96 20.46
N LYS A 62 -4.35 23.28 20.42
CA LYS A 62 -5.12 24.05 19.44
C LYS A 62 -4.37 24.03 18.10
N ALA A 63 -4.79 23.16 17.20
CA ALA A 63 -4.12 22.96 15.92
C ALA A 63 -4.28 24.16 14.97
N SER A 64 -3.28 24.39 14.13
CA SER A 64 -3.43 25.24 12.95
C SER A 64 -4.18 24.49 11.85
N TYR A 65 -4.73 25.24 10.88
CA TYR A 65 -5.37 24.64 9.71
C TYR A 65 -4.43 23.72 8.92
N GLU A 66 -3.16 24.10 8.77
CA GLU A 66 -2.15 23.26 8.12
C GLU A 66 -1.97 21.93 8.88
N MET A 67 -1.88 22.01 10.20
CA MET A 67 -1.69 20.82 11.04
C MET A 67 -2.90 19.90 11.04
N GLU A 68 -4.11 20.44 10.97
CA GLU A 68 -5.33 19.65 10.79
C GLU A 68 -5.34 18.95 9.42
N ASN A 69 -4.97 19.65 8.35
CA ASN A 69 -4.87 19.07 7.02
C ASN A 69 -3.82 17.95 6.96
N ASP A 70 -2.64 18.19 7.52
CA ASP A 70 -1.59 17.18 7.62
C ASP A 70 -2.03 15.97 8.46
N TRP A 71 -2.71 16.20 9.59
CA TRP A 71 -3.26 15.11 10.41
C TRP A 71 -4.26 14.26 9.62
N MET A 72 -5.16 14.89 8.86
CA MET A 72 -6.15 14.18 8.04
C MET A 72 -5.48 13.33 6.96
N SER A 73 -4.54 13.91 6.19
CA SER A 73 -3.80 13.20 5.15
C SER A 73 -2.97 12.05 5.73
N TRP A 74 -2.25 12.30 6.82
CA TRP A 74 -1.42 11.28 7.45
C TRP A 74 -2.25 10.14 8.03
N LYS A 75 -3.38 10.45 8.67
CA LYS A 75 -4.31 9.44 9.17
C LYS A 75 -4.79 8.53 8.04
N PHE A 76 -5.22 9.13 6.93
CA PHE A 76 -5.66 8.39 5.76
C PHE A 76 -4.55 7.50 5.19
N ALA A 77 -3.32 8.02 5.06
CA ALA A 77 -2.18 7.27 4.59
C ALA A 77 -1.83 6.10 5.53
N ALA A 78 -1.85 6.31 6.84
CA ALA A 78 -1.55 5.27 7.83
C ALA A 78 -2.56 4.13 7.81
N GLU A 79 -3.86 4.44 7.79
CA GLU A 79 -4.95 3.46 7.70
C GLU A 79 -4.91 2.71 6.36
N THR A 80 -4.64 3.41 5.25
CA THR A 80 -4.58 2.81 3.92
C THR A 80 -3.34 1.93 3.75
N ARG A 81 -2.20 2.32 4.33
CA ARG A 81 -0.98 1.49 4.40
C ARG A 81 -1.27 0.17 5.11
N GLU A 82 -1.93 0.21 6.26
CA GLU A 82 -2.29 -0.99 7.03
C GLU A 82 -3.24 -1.90 6.23
N TYR A 83 -4.24 -1.33 5.55
CA TYR A 83 -5.13 -2.07 4.65
C TYR A 83 -4.34 -2.82 3.57
N TRP A 84 -3.45 -2.14 2.84
CA TRP A 84 -2.68 -2.79 1.77
C TRP A 84 -1.66 -3.79 2.30
N GLN A 85 -1.11 -3.55 3.49
CA GLN A 85 -0.24 -4.51 4.16
C GLN A 85 -0.98 -5.83 4.44
N ASN A 86 -2.23 -5.75 4.88
CA ASN A 86 -3.08 -6.93 5.09
C ASN A 86 -3.42 -7.63 3.77
N ILE A 87 -3.74 -6.89 2.70
CA ILE A 87 -3.97 -7.48 1.36
C ILE A 87 -2.73 -8.22 0.85
N VAL A 88 -1.55 -7.61 0.96
CA VAL A 88 -0.28 -8.27 0.59
C VAL A 88 -0.04 -9.53 1.41
N GLY A 89 -0.39 -9.51 2.71
CA GLY A 89 -0.33 -10.67 3.59
C GLY A 89 -1.26 -11.81 3.13
N ASN A 90 -2.52 -11.49 2.82
CA ASN A 90 -3.50 -12.46 2.35
C ASN A 90 -3.06 -13.13 1.04
N ILE A 91 -2.63 -12.34 0.05
CA ILE A 91 -2.18 -12.89 -1.25
C ILE A 91 -0.98 -13.82 -1.05
N LYS A 92 -0.07 -13.54 -0.12
CA LYS A 92 1.08 -14.40 0.17
C LYS A 92 0.72 -15.70 0.89
N ASN A 93 -0.35 -15.71 1.68
CA ASN A 93 -0.78 -16.87 2.47
C ASN A 93 -1.68 -17.83 1.67
N ASP A 94 -2.20 -17.39 0.52
CA ASP A 94 -2.95 -18.24 -0.42
C ASP A 94 -2.05 -19.15 -1.27
N TYR A 95 -0.73 -19.09 -1.06
CA TYR A 95 0.30 -19.92 -1.73
C TYR A 95 0.83 -21.05 -0.85
#